data_AF-A0A954S1T5-F1
#
_entry.id   AF-A0A954S1T5-F1
#
_cell.length_a   1.000
_cell.length_b   1.000
_cell.length_c   1.000
_cell.angle_alpha   90.00
_cell.angle_beta   90.00
_cell.angle_gamma   90.00
#
_symmetry.space_group_name_H-M   'P 1'
#
loop_
_entity.id
_entity.type
_entity.pdbx_description
1 polymer ?
#
loop_
_entity_poly.entity_id
_entity_poly.type
_entity_poly.pdbx_seq_one_letter_code
_entity_poly.pdbx_strand_id
1 'polypeptide(L)'
;DFAALLQDPNNAAANLMGYIHGFSKNVRDIMEKFRSGEQVTRLDNANLLFGVLRKFGGLDRDPHARRPDGSPALGPDDKPLPNVTNLEMGYLFEELIRKFSEQSNETAGEHFTPREVIRPGLELESR
;
A
#
# COMPACT_ATOMS: atom_id res chain seq x y z
N ASP A 1 2.36 -13.06 -9.60
CA ASP A 1 1.50 -13.76 -8.63
C ASP A 1 2.22 -13.84 -7.29
N PHE A 2 1.56 -13.49 -6.19
CA PHE A 2 2.15 -13.50 -4.84
C PHE A 2 2.27 -14.92 -4.28
N ALA A 3 1.39 -15.86 -4.67
CA ALA A 3 1.46 -17.23 -4.17
C ALA A 3 2.79 -17.91 -4.53
N ALA A 4 3.37 -17.54 -5.68
CA ALA A 4 4.69 -17.98 -6.13
C ALA A 4 5.82 -17.57 -5.17
N LEU A 5 5.68 -16.46 -4.43
CA LEU A 5 6.68 -16.00 -3.45
C LEU A 5 6.84 -16.95 -2.26
N LEU A 6 5.81 -17.75 -1.98
CA LEU A 6 5.77 -18.64 -0.82
C LEU A 6 6.22 -20.06 -1.16
N GLN A 7 6.53 -20.35 -2.43
CA GLN A 7 6.88 -21.71 -2.88
C GLN A 7 8.35 -22.07 -2.63
N ASP A 8 9.25 -21.08 -2.61
CA ASP A 8 10.68 -21.29 -2.38
C ASP A 8 11.21 -20.32 -1.30
N PRO A 9 11.34 -20.78 -0.04
CA PRO A 9 11.83 -19.97 1.06
C PRO A 9 13.30 -19.53 0.92
N ASN A 10 14.13 -20.33 0.25
CA ASN A 10 15.58 -20.07 0.16
C ASN A 10 15.89 -18.95 -0.83
N ASN A 11 14.97 -18.68 -1.76
CA ASN A 11 15.08 -17.61 -2.75
C ASN A 11 14.07 -16.48 -2.52
N ALA A 12 13.61 -16.29 -1.27
CA ALA A 12 12.57 -15.31 -0.91
C ALA A 12 12.90 -13.88 -1.39
N ALA A 13 14.16 -13.45 -1.27
CA ALA A 13 14.60 -12.14 -1.74
C ALA A 13 14.52 -12.00 -3.27
N ALA A 14 15.06 -12.96 -4.01
CA ALA A 14 15.02 -12.96 -5.47
C ALA A 14 13.57 -13.01 -5.99
N ASN A 15 12.74 -13.86 -5.38
CA ASN A 15 11.32 -13.99 -5.72
C ASN A 15 10.57 -12.68 -5.48
N LEU A 16 10.76 -12.04 -4.33
CA LEU A 16 10.10 -10.76 -4.01
C LEU A 16 10.55 -9.64 -4.94
N MET A 17 11.85 -9.55 -5.24
CA MET A 17 12.36 -8.56 -6.20
C MET A 17 11.77 -8.80 -7.59
N GLY A 18 11.72 -10.04 -8.06
CA GLY A 18 11.05 -10.40 -9.31
C GLY A 18 9.57 -9.98 -9.34
N TYR A 19 8.85 -10.17 -8.23
CA TYR A 19 7.47 -9.71 -8.09
C TYR A 19 7.34 -8.18 -8.15
N ILE A 20 8.24 -7.44 -7.50
CA ILE A 20 8.29 -5.97 -7.58
C ILE A 20 8.57 -5.51 -9.02
N HIS A 21 9.47 -6.21 -9.72
CA HIS A 21 9.81 -5.92 -11.11
C HIS A 21 8.64 -6.12 -12.09
N GLY A 22 7.66 -6.95 -11.73
CA GLY A 22 6.43 -7.15 -12.50
C GLY A 22 5.45 -5.98 -12.49
N PHE A 23 5.64 -4.99 -11.62
CA PHE A 23 4.79 -3.80 -11.60
C PHE A 23 5.17 -2.77 -12.67
N SER A 24 4.23 -1.87 -12.96
CA SER A 24 4.44 -0.73 -13.85
C SER A 24 5.59 0.17 -13.37
N LYS A 25 6.21 0.89 -14.31
CA LYS A 25 7.40 1.71 -14.03
C LYS A 25 7.16 2.72 -12.90
N ASN A 26 6.02 3.40 -12.89
CA ASN A 26 5.66 4.35 -11.83
C ASN A 26 5.63 3.70 -10.43
N VAL A 27 5.09 2.49 -10.31
CA VAL A 27 5.04 1.76 -9.03
C VAL A 27 6.45 1.35 -8.60
N ARG A 28 7.30 0.93 -9.55
CA ARG A 28 8.70 0.61 -9.26
C ARG A 28 9.49 1.84 -8.78
N ASP A 29 9.33 2.97 -9.46
CA ASP A 29 9.96 4.25 -9.08
C ASP A 29 9.53 4.65 -7.65
N ILE A 30 8.26 4.45 -7.28
CA ILE A 30 7.76 4.68 -5.91
C ILE A 30 8.42 3.70 -4.91
N MET A 31 8.46 2.40 -5.22
CA MET A 31 9.06 1.38 -4.34
C MET A 31 10.56 1.59 -4.12
N GLU A 32 11.27 2.16 -5.10
CA GLU A 32 12.67 2.55 -4.97
C GLU A 32 12.86 3.71 -3.98
N LYS A 33 11.95 4.69 -3.96
CA LYS A 33 11.97 5.80 -2.98
C LYS A 33 11.87 5.30 -1.53
N PHE A 34 11.17 4.18 -1.31
CA PHE A 34 11.08 3.52 0.00
C PHE A 34 12.31 2.64 0.34
N ARG A 35 13.36 2.64 -0.49
CA ARG A 35 14.55 1.80 -0.34
C ARG A 35 14.20 0.31 -0.16
N SER A 36 13.18 -0.15 -0.90
CA SER A 36 12.64 -1.51 -0.76
C SER A 36 13.72 -2.59 -0.91
N GLY A 37 14.65 -2.44 -1.86
CA GLY A 37 15.77 -3.39 -2.05
C GLY A 37 16.68 -3.53 -0.82
N GLU A 38 16.98 -2.42 -0.12
CA GLU A 38 17.77 -2.45 1.11
C GLU A 38 17.01 -3.15 2.24
N GLN A 39 15.70 -2.88 2.37
CA GLN A 39 14.86 -3.53 3.37
C GLN A 39 14.75 -5.04 3.12
N VAL A 40 14.61 -5.46 1.86
CA VAL A 40 14.60 -6.87 1.48
C VAL A 40 15.93 -7.54 1.87
N THR A 41 17.06 -6.93 1.50
CA THR A 41 18.40 -7.45 1.83
C THR A 41 18.60 -7.57 3.34
N ARG A 42 18.20 -6.55 4.10
CA ARG A 42 18.29 -6.53 5.56
C ARG A 42 17.46 -7.64 6.20
N LEU A 43 16.22 -7.83 5.74
CA LEU A 43 15.33 -8.87 6.27
C LEU A 43 15.80 -10.28 5.88
N ASP A 44 16.37 -10.44 4.70
CA ASP A 44 16.92 -11.71 4.20
C ASP A 44 18.14 -12.13 5.03
N ASN A 45 19.09 -11.20 5.23
CA ASN A 45 20.27 -11.43 6.09
C ASN A 45 19.90 -11.74 7.55
N ALA A 46 18.77 -11.20 8.03
CA ALA A 46 18.25 -11.49 9.36
C ALA A 46 17.44 -12.80 9.43
N ASN A 47 17.28 -13.51 8.32
CA ASN A 47 16.42 -14.70 8.17
C ASN A 47 14.95 -14.44 8.59
N LEU A 48 14.48 -13.21 8.42
CA LEU A 48 13.13 -12.75 8.76
C LEU A 48 12.23 -12.57 7.54
N LEU A 49 12.80 -12.41 6.35
CA LEU A 49 12.08 -12.06 5.13
C LEU A 49 10.93 -13.03 4.83
N PHE A 50 11.21 -14.34 4.81
CA PHE A 50 10.18 -15.34 4.53
C PHE A 50 9.05 -15.33 5.57
N GLY A 51 9.36 -15.12 6.84
CA GLY A 51 8.37 -15.00 7.91
C GLY A 51 7.43 -13.79 7.71
N VAL A 52 7.99 -12.67 7.26
CA VAL A 52 7.21 -11.47 6.91
C VAL A 52 6.33 -11.74 5.69
N LEU A 53 6.87 -12.36 4.64
CA LEU A 53 6.11 -12.73 3.44
C LEU A 53 4.96 -13.67 3.74
N ARG A 54 5.16 -14.66 4.62
CA ARG A 54 4.11 -15.58 5.04
C ARG A 54 2.98 -14.85 5.77
N LYS A 55 3.31 -13.91 6.66
CA LYS A 55 2.31 -13.07 7.34
C LYS A 55 1.53 -12.21 6.34
N PHE A 56 2.23 -11.60 5.38
CA PHE A 56 1.61 -10.82 4.31
C PHE A 56 0.71 -11.66 3.39
N GLY A 57 1.09 -12.90 3.11
CA GLY A 57 0.28 -13.81 2.29
C GLY A 57 -1.07 -14.17 2.90
N GLY A 58 -1.15 -14.14 4.24
CA GLY A 58 -2.39 -14.35 4.98
C GLY A 58 -3.29 -13.13 5.09
N LEU A 59 -2.86 -11.95 4.61
CA LEU A 59 -3.73 -10.78 4.55
C LEU A 59 -4.72 -10.92 3.41
N ASP A 60 -5.94 -10.44 3.65
CA ASP A 60 -6.90 -10.21 2.58
C ASP A 60 -6.35 -9.11 1.67
N ARG A 61 -6.24 -9.45 0.39
CA ARG A 61 -5.67 -8.63 -0.67
C ARG A 61 -6.67 -8.41 -1.80
N ASP A 62 -7.90 -8.89 -1.64
CA ASP A 62 -8.94 -8.64 -2.61
C ASP A 62 -9.33 -7.16 -2.54
N PRO A 63 -9.24 -6.41 -3.65
CA PRO A 63 -9.69 -5.02 -3.68
C PRO A 63 -11.20 -4.89 -3.53
N HIS A 64 -11.96 -5.99 -3.64
CA HIS A 64 -13.40 -6.02 -3.55
C HIS A 64 -13.88 -6.81 -2.34
N ALA A 65 -14.94 -6.31 -1.70
CA ALA A 65 -15.61 -7.03 -0.63
C ALA A 65 -16.14 -8.37 -1.19
N ARG A 66 -16.01 -9.46 -0.41
CA ARG A 66 -16.43 -10.80 -0.83
C ARG A 66 -17.66 -11.27 -0.07
N ARG A 67 -18.51 -12.02 -0.77
CA ARG A 67 -19.65 -12.75 -0.19
C ARG A 67 -19.17 -14.07 0.44
N PRO A 68 -20.00 -14.74 1.27
CA PRO A 68 -19.66 -16.02 1.88
C PRO A 68 -19.38 -17.15 0.88
N ASP A 69 -19.93 -17.07 -0.33
CA ASP A 69 -19.67 -18.01 -1.43
C ASP A 69 -18.34 -17.71 -2.16
N GLY A 70 -17.62 -16.67 -1.72
CA GLY A 70 -16.38 -16.22 -2.29
C GLY A 70 -16.54 -15.39 -3.54
N SER A 71 -17.72 -14.98 -4.00
CA SER A 71 -17.90 -14.05 -5.13
C SER A 71 -17.81 -12.57 -4.70
N PRO A 72 -17.53 -11.61 -5.62
CA PRO A 72 -17.56 -10.19 -5.27
C PRO A 72 -18.95 -9.76 -4.77
N ALA A 73 -18.99 -9.04 -3.66
CA ALA A 73 -20.20 -8.37 -3.19
C ALA A 73 -20.55 -7.25 -4.17
N LEU A 74 -21.77 -7.24 -4.69
CA LEU A 74 -22.23 -6.25 -5.64
C LEU A 74 -22.99 -5.12 -4.94
N GLY A 75 -22.78 -3.90 -5.43
CA GLY A 75 -23.53 -2.73 -5.04
C GLY A 75 -24.87 -2.64 -5.77
N PRO A 76 -25.66 -1.59 -5.50
CA PRO A 76 -26.96 -1.35 -6.16
C PRO A 76 -26.87 -1.19 -7.68
N ASP A 77 -25.68 -0.93 -8.21
CA ASP A 77 -25.38 -0.75 -9.63
C ASP A 77 -24.75 -1.98 -10.29
N ASP A 78 -24.88 -3.16 -9.64
CA ASP A 78 -24.28 -4.44 -10.06
C ASP A 78 -22.74 -4.42 -10.20
N LYS A 79 -22.06 -3.42 -9.62
CA LYS A 79 -20.59 -3.36 -9.59
C LYS A 79 -20.01 -3.93 -8.30
N PRO A 80 -18.81 -4.54 -8.33
CA PRO A 80 -18.11 -4.97 -7.14
C PRO A 80 -17.91 -3.83 -6.13
N LEU A 81 -18.38 -4.03 -4.91
CA LEU A 81 -18.13 -3.13 -3.80
C LEU A 81 -16.65 -3.17 -3.44
N PRO A 82 -16.02 -2.02 -3.17
CA PRO A 82 -14.64 -2.00 -2.74
C PRO A 82 -14.51 -2.60 -1.33
N ASN A 83 -13.42 -3.30 -1.07
CA ASN A 83 -13.11 -3.84 0.27
C ASN A 83 -12.71 -2.73 1.25
N VAL A 84 -12.27 -1.58 0.74
CA VAL A 84 -11.91 -0.39 1.51
C VAL A 84 -12.79 0.77 1.05
N THR A 85 -13.45 1.45 1.98
CA THR A 85 -14.32 2.58 1.64
C THR A 85 -13.52 3.79 1.15
N ASN A 86 -14.15 4.70 0.42
CA ASN A 86 -13.50 5.94 -0.05
C ASN A 86 -12.94 6.79 1.09
N LEU A 87 -13.60 6.78 2.26
CA LEU A 87 -13.13 7.51 3.43
C LEU A 87 -11.84 6.88 4.00
N GLU A 88 -11.83 5.57 4.19
CA GLU A 88 -10.65 4.82 4.64
C GLU A 88 -9.47 4.96 3.67
N MET A 89 -9.73 4.91 2.36
CA MET A 89 -8.72 5.18 1.33
C MET A 89 -8.17 6.61 1.41
N GLY A 90 -9.00 7.57 1.82
CA GLY A 90 -8.57 8.94 2.09
C GLY A 90 -7.52 9.02 3.20
N TYR A 91 -7.79 8.35 4.33
CA TYR A 91 -6.82 8.25 5.43
C TYR A 91 -5.55 7.52 5.01
N LEU A 92 -5.66 6.45 4.24
CA LEU A 92 -4.49 5.74 3.72
C LEU A 92 -3.61 6.64 2.84
N PHE A 93 -4.22 7.43 1.97
CA PHE A 93 -3.51 8.37 1.10
C PHE A 93 -2.78 9.45 1.90
N GLU A 94 -3.42 9.99 2.94
CA GLU A 94 -2.80 10.95 3.87
C GLU A 94 -1.57 10.37 4.56
N GLU A 95 -1.68 9.15 5.07
CA GLU A 95 -0.58 8.43 5.69
C GLU A 95 0.58 8.17 4.73
N LEU A 96 0.29 7.89 3.46
CA LEU A 96 1.30 7.72 2.42
C LEU A 96 2.04 9.03 2.13
N ILE A 97 1.30 10.15 1.99
CA ILE A 97 1.93 11.47 1.80
C ILE A 97 2.77 11.84 3.02
N ARG A 98 2.24 11.65 4.23
CA ARG A 98 2.95 11.94 5.48
C ARG A 98 4.29 11.22 5.54
N LYS A 99 4.31 9.91 5.29
CA LYS A 99 5.56 9.12 5.24
C LYS A 99 6.49 9.56 4.11
N PHE A 100 5.95 9.95 2.96
CA PHE A 100 6.76 10.44 1.84
C PHE A 100 7.44 11.78 2.16
N SER A 101 6.72 12.70 2.82
CA SER A 101 7.25 13.96 3.31
C SER A 101 8.28 13.76 4.43
N GLU A 102 8.08 12.80 5.33
CA GLU A 102 9.05 12.47 6.41
C GLU A 102 10.35 11.84 5.89
N GLN A 103 10.27 11.03 4.81
CA GLN A 103 11.45 10.39 4.21
C GLN A 103 12.21 11.29 3.22
N SER A 104 11.50 12.21 2.57
CA SER A 104 12.06 13.20 1.65
C SER A 104 12.47 14.44 2.45
N ASN A 105 13.66 14.43 3.03
CA ASN A 105 14.22 15.55 3.80
C ASN A 105 14.60 16.77 2.90
N GLU A 106 13.81 17.06 1.87
CA GLU A 106 14.05 18.10 0.86
C GLU A 106 12.97 19.19 0.91
N THR A 107 13.41 20.37 1.36
CA THR A 107 12.78 21.69 1.21
C THR A 107 11.45 21.92 1.93
N ALA A 108 11.55 22.63 3.06
CA ALA A 108 10.45 23.40 3.64
C ALA A 108 9.73 24.20 2.55
N GLY A 109 8.46 23.91 2.28
CA GLY A 109 7.68 24.66 1.30
C GLY A 109 6.29 24.12 1.01
N GLU A 110 6.13 22.82 0.75
CA GLU A 110 4.81 22.26 0.40
C GLU A 110 4.27 21.40 1.54
N HIS A 111 3.79 22.10 2.56
CA HIS A 111 3.25 21.53 3.78
C HIS A 111 1.97 20.75 3.50
N PHE A 112 1.98 19.46 3.83
CA PHE A 112 0.78 18.64 3.97
C PHE A 112 -0.20 19.34 4.92
N THR A 113 -1.39 19.69 4.42
CA THR A 113 -2.49 20.17 5.24
C THR A 113 -3.44 19.00 5.50
N PRO A 114 -3.53 18.48 6.74
CA PRO A 114 -4.46 17.39 7.06
C PRO A 114 -5.90 17.79 6.75
N ARG A 115 -6.75 16.83 6.35
CA ARG A 115 -8.17 17.12 6.07
C ARG A 115 -8.95 17.68 7.26
N GLU A 116 -8.48 17.42 8.47
CA GLU A 116 -9.05 17.96 9.71
C GLU A 116 -8.94 19.50 9.79
N VAL A 117 -7.94 20.10 9.12
CA VAL A 117 -7.70 21.55 9.08
C VAL A 117 -8.46 22.24 7.94
N ILE A 118 -8.98 21.49 6.96
CA ILE A 118 -9.76 22.03 5.83
C ILE A 118 -11.23 22.30 6.22
N ARG A 119 -11.72 21.62 7.27
CA ARG A 119 -13.12 21.73 7.70
C ARG A 119 -13.51 23.12 8.25
N PRO A 120 -12.66 23.82 9.03
CA PRO A 120 -13.01 25.18 9.50
C PRO A 120 -12.94 26.26 8.41
N GLY A 121 -12.16 26.06 7.34
CA GLY A 121 -11.92 27.10 6.31
C GLY A 121 -13.09 27.31 5.35
N LEU A 122 -13.78 26.21 4.97
CA LEU A 122 -14.88 26.28 4.01
C LEU A 122 -16.18 26.91 4.59
N GLU A 123 -16.25 27.06 5.91
CA GLU A 123 -17.43 27.62 6.59
C GLU A 123 -17.37 29.16 6.72
N LEU A 124 -16.20 29.78 6.43
CA LEU A 124 -16.01 31.23 6.49
C LEU A 124 -16.20 31.95 5.15
N GLU A 125 -16.15 31.24 4.03
CA GLU A 125 -16.39 31.81 2.68
C GLU A 125 -17.85 31.70 2.21
N SER A 126 -18.75 31.15 3.03
CA SER A 126 -20.19 31.02 2.74
C SER A 126 -21.07 31.97 3.58
N ARG A 127 -20.53 33.11 4.04
CA ARG A 127 -21.30 34.19 4.66
C ARG A 127 -21.21 35.48 3.88
#